data_AF-A0A914MJF7-F1
#
_entry.id   AF-A0A914MJF7-F1
#
_cell.length_a   1.000
_cell.length_b   1.000
_cell.length_c   1.000
_cell.angle_alpha   90.00
_cell.angle_beta   90.00
_cell.angle_gamma   90.00
#
_symmetry.space_group_name_H-M   'P 1'
#
loop_
_entity.id
_entity.type
_entity.pdbx_description
1 polymer ?
#
loop_
_entity_poly.entity_id
_entity_poly.type
_entity_poly.pdbx_seq_one_letter_code
_entity_poly.pdbx_strand_id
1 'polypeptide(L)'
;MKILFFIFVIFLLKIVEGNERNRRALPPFYLIVEGFKKCLESKETSEDYEVWCFPEKKPANCDPKSWKQLKENQDNDGLKQCCNI
;
A
#
# COMPACT_ATOMS: atom_id res chain seq x y z
N MET A 1 13.23 -33.83 35.30
CA MET A 1 11.83 -33.38 35.13
C MET A 1 11.70 -31.93 34.67
N LYS A 2 12.41 -30.95 35.27
CA LYS A 2 12.38 -29.53 34.84
C LYS A 2 12.94 -29.29 33.42
N ILE A 3 14.04 -29.94 33.03
CA ILE A 3 14.64 -29.80 31.68
C ILE A 3 13.66 -30.22 30.57
N LEU A 4 12.89 -31.30 30.77
CA LEU A 4 11.89 -31.73 29.79
C LEU A 4 10.79 -30.66 29.59
N PHE A 5 10.41 -29.99 30.68
CA PHE A 5 9.43 -28.90 30.65
C PHE A 5 9.96 -27.69 29.88
N PHE A 6 11.23 -27.31 30.07
CA PHE A 6 11.86 -26.24 29.29
C PHE A 6 11.95 -26.58 27.81
N ILE A 7 12.28 -27.83 27.45
CA ILE A 7 12.32 -28.28 26.06
C ILE A 7 10.91 -28.21 25.46
N PHE A 8 9.88 -28.66 26.17
CA PHE A 8 8.49 -28.58 25.74
C PHE A 8 8.01 -27.14 25.56
N VAL A 9 8.37 -26.24 26.49
CA VAL A 9 8.06 -24.80 26.41
C VAL A 9 8.77 -24.14 25.22
N ILE A 10 10.05 -24.46 24.97
CA ILE A 10 10.76 -23.96 23.79
C ILE A 10 10.12 -24.52 22.51
N PHE A 11 9.74 -25.80 22.49
CA PHE A 11 9.06 -26.41 21.35
C PHE A 11 7.74 -25.72 21.05
N LEU A 12 6.95 -25.35 22.08
CA LEU A 12 5.72 -24.58 21.95
C LEU A 12 5.94 -23.11 21.52
N LEU A 13 7.02 -22.48 22.01
CA LEU A 13 7.37 -21.10 21.65
C LEU A 13 7.97 -20.98 20.24
N LYS A 14 8.53 -22.05 19.67
CA LYS A 14 9.06 -22.05 18.29
C LYS A 14 7.97 -22.22 17.23
N ILE A 15 6.74 -22.61 17.60
CA ILE A 15 5.59 -22.73 16.69
C ILE A 15 4.93 -21.38 16.42
N VAL A 16 5.25 -20.34 17.21
CA VAL A 16 4.81 -18.96 16.99
C VAL A 16 5.86 -18.16 16.20
N GLU A 17 6.70 -18.81 15.39
CA GLU A 17 7.38 -18.10 14.32
C GLU A 17 6.39 -17.98 13.15
N GLY A 18 5.52 -16.96 13.29
CA GLY A 18 4.46 -16.67 12.35
C GLY A 18 5.00 -16.44 10.94
N ASN A 19 4.41 -17.14 9.98
CA ASN A 19 4.53 -16.88 8.55
C ASN A 19 4.09 -15.43 8.26
N GLU A 20 5.04 -14.52 7.99
CA GLU A 20 4.86 -13.08 7.64
C GLU A 20 4.03 -12.83 6.35
N ARG A 21 3.22 -13.79 5.87
CA ARG A 21 2.44 -13.66 4.62
C ARG A 21 1.02 -13.12 4.81
N ASN A 22 0.64 -12.74 6.01
CA ASN A 22 -0.70 -12.20 6.26
C ASN A 22 -0.67 -10.96 7.16
N ARG A 23 0.20 -9.99 6.83
CA ARG A 23 -0.11 -8.60 7.20
C ARG A 23 -1.35 -8.23 6.41
N ARG A 24 -2.46 -7.94 7.08
CA ARG A 24 -3.60 -7.28 6.43
C ARG A 24 -3.07 -5.95 5.91
N ALA A 25 -2.75 -5.90 4.62
CA ALA A 25 -2.42 -4.66 3.95
C ALA A 25 -3.66 -3.77 4.09
N LEU A 26 -3.51 -2.61 4.72
CA LEU A 26 -4.56 -1.62 4.67
C LEU A 26 -4.76 -1.23 3.21
N PRO A 27 -6.02 -0.94 2.80
CA PRO A 27 -6.24 -0.42 1.46
C PRO A 27 -5.44 0.87 1.29
N PRO A 28 -4.94 1.16 0.07
CA PRO A 28 -4.28 2.42 -0.22
C PRO A 28 -5.15 3.62 0.16
N PHE A 29 -4.53 4.66 0.71
CA PHE A 29 -5.18 5.86 1.19
C PHE A 29 -5.86 6.66 0.07
N TYR A 30 -5.32 6.68 -1.15
CA TYR A 30 -5.95 7.39 -2.27
C TYR A 30 -7.38 6.95 -2.55
N LEU A 31 -7.77 5.72 -2.20
CA LEU A 31 -9.13 5.21 -2.38
C LEU A 31 -10.16 5.91 -1.47
N ILE A 32 -9.71 6.51 -0.37
CA ILE A 32 -10.56 7.27 0.56
C ILE A 32 -10.50 8.79 0.30
N VAL A 33 -9.61 9.26 -0.59
CA VAL A 33 -9.57 10.67 -0.98
C VAL A 33 -10.68 10.95 -1.98
N GLU A 34 -11.57 11.88 -1.63
CA GLU A 34 -12.67 12.27 -2.49
C GLU A 34 -12.14 12.81 -3.82
N GLY A 35 -12.68 12.30 -4.93
CA GLY A 35 -12.30 12.77 -6.26
C GLY A 35 -10.87 12.41 -6.70
N PHE A 36 -10.20 11.43 -6.07
CA PHE A 36 -8.83 11.04 -6.43
C PHE A 36 -8.65 10.74 -7.93
N LYS A 37 -9.68 10.21 -8.61
CA LYS A 37 -9.68 9.94 -10.06
C LYS A 37 -9.54 11.20 -10.93
N LYS A 38 -9.81 12.39 -10.38
CA LYS A 38 -9.57 13.68 -11.05
C LYS A 38 -8.13 14.18 -10.86
N CYS A 39 -7.39 13.54 -9.97
CA CYS A 39 -6.06 13.93 -9.54
C CYS A 39 -4.99 12.95 -10.03
N LEU A 40 -5.29 11.65 -10.02
CA LEU A 40 -4.42 10.60 -10.51
C LEU A 40 -4.76 10.27 -11.96
N GLU A 41 -3.75 9.85 -12.71
CA GLU A 41 -3.94 9.24 -14.03
C GLU A 41 -3.97 7.73 -13.86
N SER A 42 -4.62 7.07 -14.82
CA SER A 42 -4.57 5.63 -14.95
C SER A 42 -3.85 5.22 -16.21
N LYS A 43 -3.11 4.12 -16.14
CA LYS A 43 -2.41 3.50 -17.27
C LYS A 43 -2.76 2.03 -17.35
N GLU A 44 -3.05 1.58 -18.56
CA GLU A 44 -3.09 0.15 -18.85
C GLU A 44 -1.65 -0.38 -18.88
N THR A 45 -1.45 -1.52 -18.24
CA THR A 45 -0.19 -2.25 -18.28
C THR A 45 -0.20 -3.25 -19.43
N SER A 46 0.96 -3.85 -19.71
CA SER A 46 1.09 -4.91 -20.72
C SER A 46 0.31 -6.19 -20.41
N GLU A 47 -0.27 -6.31 -19.21
CA GLU A 47 -1.03 -7.46 -18.74
C GLU A 47 -2.54 -7.13 -18.59
N ASP A 48 -3.02 -6.13 -19.35
CA ASP A 48 -4.43 -5.72 -19.43
C ASP A 48 -5.06 -5.32 -18.08
N TYR A 49 -4.25 -4.81 -17.14
CA TYR A 49 -4.76 -4.24 -15.89
C TYR A 49 -4.44 -2.75 -15.78
N GLU A 50 -5.31 -2.01 -15.10
CA GLU A 50 -5.21 -0.57 -14.90
C GLU A 50 -4.45 -0.26 -13.61
N VAL A 51 -3.44 0.60 -13.68
CA VAL A 51 -2.71 1.12 -12.51
C VAL A 51 -2.92 2.61 -12.36
N TRP A 52 -3.07 3.05 -11.10
CA TRP A 52 -3.09 4.47 -10.75
C TRP A 52 -1.67 5.00 -10.58
N CYS A 53 -1.44 6.21 -11.08
CA CYS A 53 -0.16 6.87 -11.00
C CYS A 53 -0.32 8.38 -10.77
N PHE A 54 0.74 8.98 -10.22
CA PHE A 54 0.79 10.39 -9.93
C PHE A 54 1.27 11.17 -11.18
N PRO A 55 0.48 12.12 -11.71
CA PRO A 55 0.90 12.90 -12.87
C PRO A 55 2.00 13.91 -12.52
N GLU A 56 2.79 14.34 -13.50
CA GLU A 56 3.89 15.30 -13.29
C GLU A 56 3.39 16.67 -12.78
N LYS A 57 2.19 17.05 -13.20
CA LYS A 57 1.56 18.34 -12.86
C LYS A 57 0.15 18.10 -12.34
N LYS A 58 -0.28 18.96 -11.43
CA LYS A 58 -1.65 18.92 -10.88
C LYS A 58 -2.68 19.16 -12.00
N PRO A 59 -3.63 18.24 -12.23
CA PRO A 59 -4.73 18.49 -13.15
C PRO A 59 -5.61 19.68 -12.71
N ALA A 60 -6.19 20.40 -13.67
CA ALA A 60 -7.04 21.56 -13.39
C ALA A 60 -8.33 21.18 -12.63
N ASN A 61 -8.88 20.01 -12.94
CA ASN A 61 -10.08 19.42 -12.32
C ASN A 61 -9.81 18.74 -10.96
N CYS A 62 -8.55 18.66 -10.52
CA CYS A 62 -8.19 18.13 -9.22
C CYS A 62 -8.36 19.19 -8.13
N ASP A 63 -9.14 18.88 -7.10
CA ASP A 63 -9.30 19.76 -5.95
C ASP A 63 -7.97 19.95 -5.20
N PRO A 64 -7.57 21.19 -4.83
CA PRO A 64 -6.29 21.46 -4.18
C PRO A 64 -6.09 20.72 -2.84
N LYS A 65 -7.15 20.51 -2.06
CA LYS A 65 -7.09 19.78 -0.79
C LYS A 65 -6.85 18.30 -1.05
N SER A 66 -7.57 17.74 -2.01
CA SER A 66 -7.41 16.34 -2.42
C SER A 66 -6.01 16.07 -2.97
N TRP A 67 -5.49 16.97 -3.82
CA TRP A 67 -4.11 16.90 -4.32
C TRP A 67 -3.07 16.88 -3.20
N LYS A 68 -3.25 17.73 -2.19
CA LYS A 68 -2.36 17.78 -1.03
C LYS A 68 -2.39 16.47 -0.24
N GLN A 69 -3.58 15.93 0.03
CA GLN A 69 -3.75 14.66 0.73
C GLN A 69 -3.08 13.48 -0.01
N LEU A 70 -3.23 13.42 -1.34
CA LEU A 70 -2.59 12.39 -2.16
C LEU A 70 -1.06 12.51 -2.14
N LYS A 71 -0.55 13.74 -2.22
CA LYS A 71 0.89 13.99 -2.19
C LYS A 71 1.52 13.63 -0.84
N GLU A 72 0.85 13.93 0.26
CA GLU A 72 1.33 13.61 1.61
C GLU A 72 1.40 12.10 1.87
N ASN A 73 0.61 11.29 1.15
CA ASN A 73 0.55 9.84 1.32
C ASN A 73 1.11 9.05 0.13
N GLN A 74 1.73 9.73 -0.85
CA GLN A 74 2.14 9.13 -2.12
C GLN A 74 3.00 7.87 -1.94
N ASP A 75 4.02 7.94 -1.06
CA ASP A 75 4.93 6.82 -0.82
C ASP A 75 4.26 5.66 -0.08
N ASN A 76 3.38 5.96 0.88
CA ASN A 76 2.61 4.95 1.62
C ASN A 76 1.64 4.19 0.72
N ASP A 77 1.12 4.88 -0.29
CA ASP A 77 0.18 4.34 -1.26
C ASP A 77 0.84 3.61 -2.43
N GLY A 78 2.17 3.65 -2.53
CA GLY A 78 2.92 3.08 -3.65
C GLY A 78 2.64 3.78 -4.98
N LEU A 79 2.13 5.01 -4.96
CA LEU A 79 1.83 5.79 -6.17
C LEU A 79 3.13 6.34 -6.79
N LYS A 80 3.56 5.73 -7.89
CA LYS A 80 4.69 6.22 -8.68
C LYS A 80 4.26 7.31 -9.65
N GLN A 81 5.24 8.07 -10.16
CA GLN A 81 5.00 8.98 -11.26
C GLN A 81 4.66 8.24 -12.54
N CYS A 82 3.68 8.75 -13.29
CA CYS A 82 3.21 8.13 -14.52
C CYS A 82 4.31 7.98 -15.57
N CYS A 83 5.31 8.85 -15.62
CA CYS A 83 6.42 8.76 -16.58
C CYS A 83 7.49 7.71 -16.22
N ASN A 84 7.38 7.04 -15.05
CA ASN A 84 8.34 6.08 -14.52
C ASN A 84 7.68 4.72 -14.15
N ILE A 85 6.57 4.39 -14.82
CA ILE A 85 5.83 3.11 -14.74
C ILE A 85 5.97 2.42 -16.08
#